data_AF-X8DHI7-F1
#
_entry.id   AF-X8DHI7-F1
#
_cell.length_a   1.000
_cell.length_b   1.000
_cell.length_c   1.000
_cell.angle_alpha   90.00
_cell.angle_beta   90.00
_cell.angle_gamma   90.00
#
_symmetry.space_group_name_H-M   'P 1'
#
loop_
_entity.id
_entity.type
_entity.pdbx_description
1 polymer ?
#
loop_
_entity_poly.entity_id
_entity_poly.type
_entity_poly.pdbx_seq_one_letter_code
_entity_poly.pdbx_strand_id
1 'polypeptide(L)'
;MITDMFRWHGAEEVEHRSVAWDLARHVGVGRPRMMAYFIGSCATIPVGLVLLSWLLARADPAVPKMNLVRWLRETNRAMKRGATLKWSVLGEGFRSFLRPGFTPESIGDTAQAVAYLAKSPAAKAAAAA
;
A
#
# COMPACT_ATOMS: atom_id res chain seq x y z
N MET A 1 0.23 20.99 0.19
CA MET A 1 -1.14 20.61 0.62
C MET A 1 -1.45 19.16 0.26
N ILE A 2 -1.60 18.78 -1.00
CA ILE A 2 -1.94 17.39 -1.40
C ILE A 2 -0.85 16.37 -1.01
N THR A 3 0.43 16.70 -1.21
CA THR A 3 1.54 15.82 -0.83
C THR A 3 1.66 15.60 0.68
N ASP A 4 1.20 16.57 1.48
CA ASP A 4 1.22 16.50 2.94
C ASP A 4 0.11 15.55 3.43
N MET A 5 -1.09 15.66 2.83
CA MET A 5 -2.21 14.74 3.06
C MET A 5 -1.83 13.28 2.75
N PHE A 6 -1.21 13.00 1.60
CA PHE A 6 -0.82 11.63 1.26
C PHE A 6 0.25 11.07 2.19
N ARG A 7 1.19 11.89 2.66
CA ARG A 7 2.20 11.46 3.63
C ARG A 7 1.62 11.29 5.02
N TRP A 8 0.66 12.14 5.42
CA TRP A 8 -0.09 11.98 6.67
C TRP A 8 -0.84 10.66 6.68
N HIS A 9 -1.65 10.39 5.64
CA HIS A 9 -2.33 9.12 5.49
C HIS A 9 -1.35 7.93 5.48
N GLY A 10 -0.27 8.03 4.70
CA GLY A 10 0.75 6.98 4.64
C GLY A 10 1.42 6.71 5.99
N ALA A 11 1.58 7.74 6.84
CA ALA A 11 2.13 7.59 8.18
C ALA A 11 1.12 6.91 9.13
N GLU A 12 -0.18 7.24 9.05
CA GLU A 12 -1.23 6.55 9.81
C GLU A 12 -1.32 5.06 9.46
N GLU A 13 -1.18 4.71 8.18
CA GLU A 13 -1.22 3.30 7.75
C GLU A 13 -0.05 2.47 8.33
N VAL A 14 1.07 3.10 8.71
CA VAL A 14 2.18 2.43 9.42
C VAL A 14 1.79 2.07 10.85
N GLU A 15 0.85 2.77 11.49
CA GLU A 15 0.31 2.40 12.79
C GLU A 15 -0.78 1.32 12.64
N HIS A 16 -1.63 1.45 11.61
CA HIS A 16 -2.72 0.51 11.33
C HIS A 16 -2.25 -0.94 11.09
N ARG A 17 -1.03 -1.16 10.58
CA ARG A 17 -0.52 -2.52 10.35
C ARG A 17 -0.46 -3.36 11.63
N SER A 18 -0.09 -2.76 12.76
CA SER A 18 -0.06 -3.46 14.06
C SER A 18 -1.47 -3.66 14.59
N VAL A 19 -2.35 -2.66 14.46
CA VAL A 19 -3.76 -2.75 14.86
C VAL A 19 -4.48 -3.89 14.15
N ALA A 20 -4.36 -4.00 12.83
CA ALA A 20 -5.00 -5.06 12.05
C ALA A 20 -4.48 -6.47 12.45
N TRP A 21 -3.18 -6.59 12.68
CA TRP A 21 -2.54 -7.82 13.12
C TRP A 21 -3.01 -8.25 14.51
N ASP A 22 -2.97 -7.34 15.48
CA ASP A 22 -3.33 -7.61 16.87
C ASP A 22 -4.81 -7.88 17.02
N LEU A 23 -5.67 -7.14 16.32
CA LEU A 23 -7.11 -7.39 16.30
C LEU A 23 -7.42 -8.79 15.76
N ALA A 24 -6.80 -9.18 14.63
CA ALA A 24 -7.01 -10.50 14.05
C ALA A 24 -6.58 -11.61 15.01
N ARG A 25 -5.50 -11.42 15.79
CA ARG A 25 -5.09 -12.35 16.85
C ARG A 25 -6.05 -12.34 18.03
N HIS A 26 -6.50 -11.16 18.46
CA HIS A 26 -7.40 -10.96 19.59
C HIS A 26 -8.75 -11.67 19.37
N VAL A 27 -9.30 -11.61 18.17
CA VAL A 27 -10.54 -12.32 17.80
C VAL A 27 -10.30 -13.79 17.40
N GLY A 28 -9.08 -14.31 17.57
CA GLY A 28 -8.77 -15.73 17.38
C GLY A 28 -8.60 -16.17 15.92
N VAL A 29 -8.29 -15.27 14.99
CA VAL A 29 -7.96 -15.66 13.60
C VAL A 29 -6.61 -16.35 13.59
N GLY A 30 -6.61 -17.66 13.38
CA GLY A 30 -5.39 -18.44 13.25
C GLY A 30 -4.53 -18.04 12.04
N ARG A 31 -3.21 -18.24 12.15
CA ARG A 31 -2.23 -17.92 11.10
C ARG A 31 -2.58 -18.47 9.70
N PRO A 32 -3.14 -19.69 9.54
CA PRO A 32 -3.55 -20.18 8.22
C PRO A 32 -4.64 -19.33 7.55
N ARG A 33 -5.63 -18.85 8.32
CA ARG A 33 -6.69 -17.98 7.79
C ARG A 33 -6.14 -16.60 7.43
N MET A 34 -5.30 -16.02 8.29
CA MET A 34 -4.60 -14.76 7.96
C MET A 34 -3.79 -14.90 6.67
N MET A 35 -3.09 -16.02 6.49
CA MET A 35 -2.32 -16.29 5.29
C MET A 35 -3.20 -16.38 4.04
N ALA A 36 -4.35 -17.05 4.13
CA ALA A 36 -5.31 -17.15 3.03
C ALA A 36 -5.82 -15.75 2.61
N TYR A 37 -6.21 -14.91 3.58
CA TYR A 37 -6.64 -13.53 3.29
C TYR A 37 -5.52 -12.70 2.68
N PHE A 38 -4.30 -12.82 3.22
CA PHE A 38 -3.14 -12.10 2.71
C PHE A 38 -2.81 -12.49 1.26
N ILE A 39 -2.69 -13.78 0.97
CA ILE A 39 -2.41 -14.28 -0.39
C ILE A 39 -3.52 -13.87 -1.35
N GLY A 40 -4.78 -14.00 -0.95
CA GLY A 40 -5.93 -13.56 -1.76
C GLY A 40 -5.88 -12.07 -2.06
N SER A 41 -5.51 -11.24 -1.08
CA SER A 41 -5.37 -9.79 -1.24
C SER A 41 -4.19 -9.44 -2.16
N CYS A 42 -3.03 -10.10 -2.00
CA CYS A 42 -1.86 -9.90 -2.85
C CYS A 42 -2.09 -10.32 -4.31
N ALA A 43 -2.99 -11.29 -4.56
CA ALA A 43 -3.37 -11.67 -5.91
C ALA A 43 -4.36 -10.69 -6.55
N THR A 44 -5.35 -10.23 -5.78
CA THR A 44 -6.48 -9.47 -6.33
C THR A 44 -6.20 -7.96 -6.41
N ILE A 45 -5.57 -7.35 -5.40
CA ILE A 45 -5.37 -5.90 -5.34
C ILE A 45 -4.49 -5.38 -6.48
N PRO A 46 -3.29 -5.92 -6.78
CA PRO A 46 -2.46 -5.41 -7.86
C PRO A 46 -3.13 -5.53 -9.23
N VAL A 47 -3.85 -6.64 -9.47
CA VAL A 47 -4.61 -6.86 -10.70
C VAL A 47 -5.73 -5.83 -10.80
N GLY A 48 -6.49 -5.63 -9.73
CA GLY A 48 -7.56 -4.62 -9.65
C GLY A 48 -7.05 -3.21 -9.93
N LEU A 49 -5.93 -2.81 -9.32
CA LEU A 49 -5.31 -1.50 -9.53
C LEU A 49 -4.85 -1.30 -10.98
N VAL A 50 -4.22 -2.30 -11.60
CA VAL A 50 -3.80 -2.23 -13.00
C VAL A 50 -5.01 -2.12 -13.93
N LEU A 51 -6.05 -2.94 -13.71
CA LEU A 51 -7.25 -2.93 -14.55
C LEU A 51 -8.04 -1.63 -14.38
N LEU A 52 -8.23 -1.17 -13.15
CA LEU A 52 -8.93 0.08 -12.86
C LEU A 52 -8.20 1.27 -13.48
N SER A 53 -6.88 1.37 -13.27
CA SER A 53 -6.07 2.44 -13.86
C SER A 53 -6.12 2.42 -15.40
N TRP A 54 -6.13 1.23 -16.00
CA TRP A 54 -6.29 1.07 -17.44
C TRP A 54 -7.67 1.54 -17.93
N LEU A 55 -8.75 1.17 -17.24
CA LEU A 55 -10.11 1.58 -17.59
C LEU A 55 -10.29 3.09 -17.46
N LEU A 56 -9.75 3.70 -16.40
CA LEU A 56 -9.73 5.15 -16.21
C LEU A 56 -8.98 5.85 -17.35
N ALA A 57 -7.79 5.36 -17.70
CA ALA A 57 -7.00 5.90 -18.80
C ALA A 57 -7.69 5.74 -20.17
N ARG A 58 -8.52 4.70 -20.36
CA ARG A 58 -9.31 4.52 -21.59
C ARG A 58 -10.52 5.45 -21.66
N ALA A 59 -11.06 5.86 -20.52
CA ALA A 59 -12.19 6.77 -20.42
C ALA A 59 -11.77 8.23 -20.65
N ASP A 60 -10.51 8.57 -20.40
CA ASP A 60 -9.96 9.91 -20.59
C ASP A 60 -9.62 10.20 -22.08
N PRO A 61 -10.28 11.18 -22.73
CA PRO A 61 -9.97 11.57 -24.11
C PRO A 61 -8.57 12.14 -24.30
N ALA A 62 -7.95 12.68 -23.25
CA ALA A 62 -6.60 13.27 -23.30
C ALA A 62 -5.49 12.22 -23.28
N VAL A 63 -5.80 10.97 -22.93
CA VAL A 63 -4.83 9.89 -22.86
C VAL A 63 -4.91 9.02 -24.11
N PRO A 64 -3.77 8.68 -24.77
CA PRO A 64 -3.79 7.78 -25.90
C PRO A 64 -4.42 6.43 -25.55
N LYS A 65 -5.36 5.95 -26.36
CA LYS A 65 -6.00 4.64 -26.14
C LYS A 65 -4.97 3.53 -26.28
N MET A 66 -4.67 2.86 -25.17
CA MET A 66 -3.74 1.73 -25.12
C MET A 66 -4.50 0.42 -24.84
N ASN A 67 -4.06 -0.67 -25.47
CA ASN A 67 -4.48 -2.01 -25.04
C ASN A 67 -3.81 -2.37 -23.69
N LEU A 68 -4.33 -3.40 -23.03
CA LEU A 68 -3.87 -3.80 -21.69
C LEU A 68 -2.38 -4.19 -21.67
N VAL A 69 -1.87 -4.83 -22.73
CA VAL A 69 -0.46 -5.23 -22.83
C VAL A 69 0.46 -4.01 -22.86
N ARG A 70 0.12 -3.00 -23.66
CA ARG A 70 0.87 -1.74 -23.71
C ARG A 70 0.76 -0.99 -22.38
N TRP A 71 -0.40 -0.97 -21.75
CA TRP A 71 -0.59 -0.37 -20.43
C TRP A 71 0.33 -0.98 -19.38
N LEU A 72 0.35 -2.31 -19.27
CA LEU A 72 1.25 -3.04 -18.38
C LEU A 72 2.73 -2.69 -18.62
N ARG A 73 3.14 -2.56 -19.87
CA ARG A 73 4.50 -2.15 -20.23
C ARG A 73 4.81 -0.75 -19.75
N GLU A 74 3.92 0.22 -19.95
CA GLU A 74 4.12 1.59 -19.51
C GLU A 74 4.09 1.72 -17.98
N THR A 75 3.20 0.99 -17.29
CA THR A 75 3.20 0.87 -15.82
C THR A 75 4.54 0.35 -15.31
N ASN A 76 5.08 -0.71 -15.91
CA ASN A 76 6.40 -1.23 -15.56
C ASN A 76 7.53 -0.21 -15.81
N ARG A 77 7.47 0.54 -16.91
CA ARG A 77 8.43 1.62 -17.19
C ARG A 77 8.31 2.77 -16.18
N ALA A 78 7.09 3.12 -15.75
CA ALA A 78 6.86 4.11 -14.71
C ALA A 78 7.44 3.67 -13.37
N MET A 79 7.24 2.41 -12.97
CA MET A 79 7.84 1.83 -11.76
C MET A 79 9.38 1.86 -11.82
N LYS A 80 9.98 1.49 -12.96
CA LYS A 80 11.44 1.55 -13.15
C LYS A 80 12.00 2.96 -13.01
N ARG A 81 11.26 3.97 -13.46
CA ARG A 81 11.61 5.40 -13.33
C ARG A 81 11.34 5.97 -11.93
N GLY A 82 10.73 5.20 -11.03
CA GLY A 82 10.38 5.65 -9.68
C GLY A 82 9.14 6.55 -9.61
N ALA A 83 8.34 6.61 -10.67
CA ALA A 83 7.08 7.38 -10.67
C ALA A 83 5.97 6.69 -9.87
N THR A 84 6.07 5.37 -9.69
CA THR A 84 5.13 4.55 -8.92
C THR A 84 5.88 3.49 -8.11
N LEU A 85 5.15 2.80 -7.22
CA LEU A 85 5.70 1.77 -6.34
C LEU A 85 6.32 0.61 -7.14
N LYS A 86 7.56 0.22 -6.81
CA LYS A 86 8.27 -0.88 -7.48
C LYS A 86 7.72 -2.23 -7.02
N TRP A 87 7.73 -3.21 -7.95
CA TRP A 87 7.42 -4.61 -7.63
C TRP A 87 8.29 -5.21 -6.52
N SER A 88 9.54 -4.75 -6.39
CA SER A 88 10.44 -5.22 -5.32
C SER A 88 9.89 -4.91 -3.93
N VAL A 89 9.30 -3.72 -3.74
CA VAL A 89 8.73 -3.31 -2.45
C VAL A 89 7.51 -4.18 -2.10
N LEU A 90 6.65 -4.45 -3.09
CA LEU A 90 5.52 -5.36 -2.92
C LEU A 90 6.00 -6.79 -2.60
N GLY A 91 7.03 -7.26 -3.31
CA GLY A 91 7.61 -8.59 -3.10
C GLY A 91 8.30 -8.75 -1.74
N GLU A 92 8.93 -7.69 -1.23
CA GLU A 92 9.52 -7.66 0.11
C GLU A 92 8.45 -7.75 1.20
N GLY A 93 7.37 -6.96 1.09
CA GLY A 93 6.22 -7.05 1.99
C GLY A 93 5.57 -8.44 1.97
N PHE A 94 5.36 -8.99 0.77
CA PHE A 94 4.86 -10.35 0.58
C PHE A 94 5.74 -11.38 1.27
N ARG A 95 7.05 -11.37 0.98
CA ARG A 95 8.01 -12.29 1.58
C ARG A 95 8.04 -12.17 3.10
N SER A 96 8.01 -10.95 3.63
CA SER A 96 8.06 -10.72 5.08
C SER A 96 6.87 -11.38 5.78
N PHE A 97 5.66 -11.17 5.28
CA PHE A 97 4.44 -11.75 5.87
C PHE A 97 4.41 -13.28 5.81
N LEU A 98 5.04 -13.90 4.81
CA LEU A 98 5.13 -15.37 4.72
C LEU A 98 6.05 -15.99 5.78
N ARG A 99 6.93 -15.21 6.43
CA ARG A 99 7.90 -15.77 7.39
C ARG A 99 7.18 -16.27 8.65
N PRO A 100 7.56 -17.45 9.18
CA PRO A 100 6.93 -18.00 10.39
C PRO A 100 6.98 -17.04 11.60
N GLY A 101 8.09 -16.33 11.76
CA GLY A 101 8.30 -15.31 12.80
C GLY A 101 7.92 -13.89 12.39
N PHE A 102 7.04 -13.71 11.40
CA PHE A 102 6.58 -12.37 11.02
C PHE A 102 5.99 -11.62 12.22
N THR A 103 6.47 -10.40 12.42
CA THR A 103 5.81 -9.39 13.25
C THR A 103 5.56 -8.15 12.40
N PRO A 104 4.49 -7.38 12.66
CA PRO A 104 4.18 -6.18 11.89
C PRO A 104 5.35 -5.20 11.81
N GLU A 105 6.14 -5.07 12.88
CA GLU A 105 7.31 -4.18 13.03
C GLU A 105 8.40 -4.44 12.00
N SER A 106 8.42 -5.63 11.40
CA SER A 106 9.37 -5.97 10.34
C SER A 106 9.13 -5.22 9.02
N ILE A 107 8.00 -4.52 8.86
CA ILE A 107 7.64 -3.78 7.65
C ILE A 107 7.42 -2.30 7.98
N GLY A 108 8.20 -1.42 7.35
CA GLY A 108 8.07 0.03 7.54
C GLY A 108 8.74 0.53 8.82
N ASP A 109 8.71 1.84 9.04
CA ASP A 109 9.40 2.50 10.15
C ASP A 109 8.40 3.35 10.96
N THR A 110 8.05 2.84 12.15
CA THR A 110 7.13 3.51 13.07
C THR A 110 7.74 4.81 13.61
N ALA A 111 9.05 4.83 13.90
CA ALA A 111 9.71 6.03 14.40
C ALA A 111 9.68 7.14 13.33
N GLN A 112 9.89 6.79 12.06
CA GLN A 112 9.74 7.71 10.94
C GLN A 112 8.30 8.23 10.81
N ALA A 113 7.30 7.35 10.90
CA ALA A 113 5.89 7.73 10.81
C ALA A 113 5.51 8.73 11.93
N VAL A 114 5.84 8.41 13.19
CA VAL A 114 5.58 9.29 14.34
C VAL A 114 6.33 10.61 14.20
N ALA A 115 7.60 10.58 13.80
CA ALA A 115 8.39 11.79 13.58
C ALA A 115 7.81 12.70 12.47
N TYR A 116 7.18 12.09 11.45
CA TYR A 116 6.47 12.83 10.42
C TYR A 116 5.15 13.41 10.95
N LEU A 117 4.32 12.62 11.63
CA LEU A 117 3.04 13.05 12.20
C LEU A 117 3.22 14.23 13.15
N ALA A 118 4.26 14.24 13.98
CA ALA A 118 4.59 15.35 14.87
C ALA A 118 4.88 16.69 14.14
N LYS A 119 5.26 16.64 12.87
CA LYS A 119 5.61 17.82 12.05
C LYS A 119 4.52 18.21 11.05
N SER A 120 3.66 17.27 10.67
CA SER A 120 2.62 17.44 9.65
C SER A 120 1.59 18.53 10.04
N PRO A 121 1.43 19.60 9.26
CA PRO A 121 0.37 20.58 9.47
C PRO A 121 -1.03 19.97 9.42
N ALA A 122 -1.27 19.04 8.49
CA ALA A 122 -2.55 18.34 8.39
C ALA A 122 -2.85 17.49 9.64
N ALA A 123 -1.84 16.77 10.16
CA ALA A 123 -2.00 15.98 11.38
C ALA A 123 -2.32 16.86 12.60
N LYS A 124 -1.64 18.01 12.71
CA LYS A 124 -1.89 18.99 13.78
C LYS A 124 -3.28 19.60 13.69
N ALA A 125 -3.75 19.91 12.48
CA ALA A 125 -5.10 20.41 12.26
C ALA A 125 -6.16 19.37 12.63
N ALA A 126 -5.95 18.09 12.29
CA ALA A 126 -6.85 16.99 12.65
C ALA A 126 -6.90 16.75 14.17
N ALA A 127 -5.77 16.82 14.88
CA ALA A 127 -5.71 16.63 16.33
C ALA A 127 -6.29 17.80 17.15
N ALA A 128 -6.45 18.98 16.54
CA ALA A 128 -7.01 20.17 17.17
C ALA A 128 -8.52 20.34 16.91
N ALA A 129 -9.11 19.49 16.07
CA ALA A 129 -10.54 19.45 15.75
C ALA A 129 -11.28 18.49 16.69
#